data_AF-A0A7N0TB57-F1
#
_entry.id   AF-A0A7N0TB57-F1
#
_cell.length_a   1.000
_cell.length_b   1.000
_cell.length_c   1.000
_cell.angle_alpha   90.00
_cell.angle_beta   90.00
_cell.angle_gamma   90.00
#
_symmetry.space_group_name_H-M   'P 1'
#
loop_
_entity.id
_entity.type
_entity.pdbx_description
1 polymer ?
#
loop_
_entity_poly.entity_id
_entity_poly.type
_entity_poly.pdbx_seq_one_letter_code
_entity_poly.pdbx_strand_id
1 'polypeptide(L)'
;MQGSLWDESQKQENQPRAPEIDISELESLFSAASISDGVGAGKGGRRGSNIHKPEKVQLVDLRRAYNCEIMLTKIKTPLPDMINAILALDSVALDIDQVENLIKFCPTKEEIELLKGYTGDKEMLGKCEQFFLELMKVPRVESKLRVFGFKIQFSSQVNDLKSNLNTIKEAAMEVKESAKLRQIMQTILTLGNALNQGTARGSAVGFKLDSLLKLSDTRARNNKMTLMHYLCKVLAEKLPDVLDFDKDLAHLDAASKIQLKSLAEEMQAVTKGLGKVEGELVASQNDGAISEGFQKVLKGFLLTAEAEVRLLTCLYAEVDRIDGQLAGSANSQCIARVMKVRI
;
A
#
# COMPACT_ATOMS: atom_id res chain seq x y z
N MET A 1 6.18 -14.98 -37.37
CA MET A 1 5.40 -15.86 -36.49
C MET A 1 5.80 -17.31 -36.71
N GLN A 2 7.11 -17.62 -36.69
CA GLN A 2 7.58 -18.97 -37.01
C GLN A 2 7.54 -19.83 -35.73
N GLY A 3 6.84 -20.96 -35.76
CA GLY A 3 6.62 -21.83 -34.59
C GLY A 3 5.41 -21.49 -33.71
N SER A 4 4.43 -20.72 -34.23
CA SER A 4 3.13 -20.56 -33.57
C SER A 4 2.14 -21.62 -34.05
N LEU A 5 1.08 -21.91 -33.28
CA LEU A 5 -0.01 -22.80 -33.68
C LEU A 5 -0.61 -22.43 -35.06
N TRP A 6 -0.55 -21.15 -35.42
CA TRP A 6 -1.04 -20.59 -36.68
C TRP A 6 -0.10 -20.83 -37.88
N ASP A 7 1.16 -21.16 -37.62
CA ASP A 7 2.19 -21.39 -38.65
C ASP A 7 2.05 -22.78 -39.29
N GLU A 8 1.46 -23.74 -38.55
CA GLU A 8 1.15 -25.10 -39.00
C GLU A 8 -0.23 -25.21 -39.68
N SER A 9 -1.17 -24.30 -39.36
CA SER A 9 -2.54 -24.32 -39.88
C SER A 9 -2.66 -24.05 -41.38
N GLN A 10 -1.62 -23.49 -42.02
CA GLN A 10 -1.60 -23.18 -43.46
C GLN A 10 -0.90 -24.28 -44.30
N LYS A 11 -0.27 -25.28 -43.68
CA LYS A 11 0.61 -26.26 -44.37
C LYS A 11 0.08 -27.70 -44.41
N GLN A 12 -1.11 -27.98 -43.89
CA GLN A 12 -1.67 -29.34 -43.87
C GLN A 12 -2.96 -29.41 -44.72
N GLU A 13 -2.85 -29.95 -45.93
CA GLU A 13 -3.97 -30.10 -46.90
C GLU A 13 -5.07 -31.09 -46.45
N ASN A 14 -4.89 -31.85 -45.35
CA ASN A 14 -5.77 -32.95 -44.95
C ASN A 14 -6.38 -32.83 -43.52
N GLN A 15 -6.48 -31.64 -42.94
CA GLN A 15 -7.27 -31.41 -41.72
C GLN A 15 -8.69 -30.89 -42.03
N PRO A 16 -9.70 -31.19 -41.19
CA PRO A 16 -11.04 -30.62 -41.36
C PRO A 16 -10.96 -29.09 -41.30
N ARG A 17 -11.33 -28.44 -42.42
CA ARG A 17 -11.44 -26.97 -42.48
C ARG A 17 -12.42 -26.50 -41.41
N ALA A 18 -12.16 -25.31 -40.87
CA ALA A 18 -13.14 -24.61 -40.04
C ALA A 18 -14.49 -24.60 -40.77
N PRO A 19 -15.60 -24.82 -40.06
CA PRO A 19 -16.93 -24.83 -40.67
C PRO A 19 -17.19 -23.50 -41.37
N GLU A 20 -17.87 -23.57 -42.52
CA GLU A 20 -18.35 -22.36 -43.20
C GLU A 20 -19.34 -21.65 -42.28
N ILE A 21 -19.06 -20.39 -42.00
CA ILE A 21 -19.91 -19.55 -41.16
C ILE A 21 -20.85 -18.80 -42.09
N ASP A 22 -22.16 -18.93 -41.85
CA ASP A 22 -23.14 -18.08 -42.52
C ASP A 22 -23.00 -16.65 -42.00
N ILE A 23 -22.39 -15.81 -42.82
CA ILE A 23 -22.13 -14.40 -42.46
C ILE A 23 -23.44 -13.63 -42.30
N SER A 24 -24.51 -14.02 -43.00
CA SER A 24 -25.81 -13.35 -42.89
C SER A 24 -26.49 -13.68 -41.55
N GLU A 25 -26.40 -14.94 -41.10
CA GLU A 25 -26.87 -15.34 -39.77
C GLU A 25 -26.04 -14.67 -38.66
N LEU A 26 -24.71 -14.66 -38.83
CA LEU A 26 -23.80 -14.03 -37.88
C LEU A 26 -24.06 -12.52 -37.77
N GLU A 27 -24.24 -11.81 -38.89
CA GLU A 27 -24.60 -10.39 -38.90
C GLU A 27 -25.99 -10.17 -38.31
N SER A 28 -26.97 -11.03 -38.59
CA SER A 28 -28.32 -10.93 -38.00
C SER A 28 -28.30 -11.08 -36.48
N LEU A 29 -27.55 -12.06 -35.96
CA LEU A 29 -27.52 -12.39 -34.53
C LEU A 29 -26.60 -11.48 -33.71
N PHE A 30 -25.53 -10.96 -34.31
CA PHE A 30 -24.47 -10.22 -33.62
C PHE A 30 -24.25 -8.79 -34.16
N SER A 31 -25.12 -8.29 -35.04
CA SER A 31 -25.13 -6.86 -35.38
C SER A 31 -25.49 -6.04 -34.14
N ALA A 32 -24.85 -4.88 -34.00
CA ALA A 32 -25.28 -3.89 -33.02
C ALA A 32 -26.74 -3.53 -33.33
N ALA A 33 -27.64 -3.74 -32.38
CA ALA A 33 -29.07 -3.53 -32.58
C ALA A 33 -29.34 -2.10 -33.06
N SER A 34 -29.73 -1.95 -34.32
CA SER A 34 -30.39 -0.75 -34.81
C SER A 34 -31.84 -0.81 -34.35
N ILE A 35 -32.29 0.21 -33.62
CA ILE A 35 -33.70 0.31 -33.21
C ILE A 35 -34.52 0.77 -34.42
N SER A 36 -34.81 -0.17 -35.33
CA SER A 36 -35.97 -0.10 -36.23
C SER A 36 -36.04 -1.37 -37.09
N ASP A 37 -36.90 -2.32 -36.73
CA ASP A 37 -38.13 -2.64 -37.49
C ASP A 37 -38.74 -4.01 -37.12
N GLY A 38 -40.08 -4.06 -37.03
CA GLY A 38 -40.85 -5.30 -36.81
C GLY A 38 -42.15 -5.13 -35.99
N VAL A 39 -43.15 -4.34 -36.41
CA VAL A 39 -44.40 -4.73 -37.12
C VAL A 39 -45.55 -5.27 -36.22
N GLY A 40 -46.74 -4.64 -36.32
CA GLY A 40 -48.02 -5.39 -36.33
C GLY A 40 -49.02 -5.24 -35.16
N ALA A 41 -50.02 -4.35 -35.35
CA ALA A 41 -51.44 -4.41 -34.93
C ALA A 41 -51.84 -4.65 -33.45
N GLY A 42 -52.28 -3.58 -32.78
CA GLY A 42 -53.12 -3.63 -31.57
C GLY A 42 -53.58 -2.23 -31.13
N LYS A 43 -54.90 -2.02 -31.03
CA LYS A 43 -55.59 -0.74 -30.76
C LYS A 43 -55.15 -0.02 -29.46
N GLY A 44 -55.10 1.32 -29.52
CA GLY A 44 -55.58 2.18 -28.43
C GLY A 44 -54.58 3.12 -27.73
N GLY A 45 -54.45 4.34 -28.26
CA GLY A 45 -54.41 5.60 -27.49
C GLY A 45 -53.26 5.89 -26.51
N ARG A 46 -52.29 6.70 -26.93
CA ARG A 46 -51.97 8.04 -26.39
C ARG A 46 -50.66 8.55 -27.02
N ARG A 47 -50.76 9.70 -27.72
CA ARG A 47 -49.62 10.47 -28.22
C ARG A 47 -48.76 10.94 -27.04
N GLY A 48 -47.60 10.30 -26.86
CA GLY A 48 -46.44 10.90 -26.19
C GLY A 48 -45.39 11.16 -27.28
N SER A 49 -45.02 12.42 -27.47
CA SER A 49 -43.97 12.84 -28.40
C SER A 49 -42.65 12.14 -28.08
N ASN A 50 -42.22 11.21 -28.93
CA ASN A 50 -40.88 10.65 -28.91
C ASN A 50 -39.91 11.76 -29.31
N ILE A 51 -39.36 12.46 -28.31
CA ILE A 51 -38.17 13.28 -28.49
C ILE A 51 -37.07 12.29 -28.81
N HIS A 52 -36.70 12.17 -30.09
CA HIS A 52 -35.48 11.49 -30.52
C HIS A 52 -34.32 12.16 -29.78
N LYS A 53 -33.85 11.54 -28.69
CA LYS A 53 -32.52 11.88 -28.16
C LYS A 53 -31.54 11.55 -29.28
N PRO A 54 -30.64 12.47 -29.67
CA PRO A 54 -29.61 12.16 -30.65
C PRO A 54 -28.84 10.92 -30.17
N GLU A 55 -28.70 9.96 -31.08
CA GLU A 55 -27.97 8.72 -30.84
C GLU A 55 -26.52 9.08 -30.53
N LYS A 56 -26.08 8.77 -29.30
CA LYS A 56 -24.73 9.10 -28.87
C LYS A 56 -23.74 8.15 -29.52
N VAL A 57 -22.65 8.68 -30.04
CA VAL A 57 -21.58 7.91 -30.64
C VAL A 57 -20.74 7.27 -29.54
N GLN A 58 -20.67 5.94 -29.57
CA GLN A 58 -19.94 5.12 -28.62
C GLN A 58 -18.68 4.58 -29.31
N LEU A 59 -17.50 4.97 -28.83
CA LEU A 59 -16.21 4.55 -29.40
C LEU A 59 -15.47 3.59 -28.47
N VAL A 60 -15.56 3.83 -27.17
CA VAL A 60 -15.00 2.97 -26.13
C VAL A 60 -15.89 1.74 -25.96
N ASP A 61 -15.28 0.58 -25.72
CA ASP A 61 -15.97 -0.68 -25.42
C ASP A 61 -17.12 -0.47 -24.42
N LEU A 62 -18.28 -1.04 -24.71
CA LEU A 62 -19.52 -0.84 -23.95
C LEU A 62 -19.34 -1.15 -22.46
N ARG A 63 -18.62 -2.22 -22.12
CA ARG A 63 -18.41 -2.62 -20.72
C ARG A 63 -17.46 -1.64 -20.04
N ARG A 64 -16.39 -1.20 -20.72
CA ARG A 64 -15.46 -0.18 -20.20
C ARG A 64 -16.17 1.16 -19.98
N ALA A 65 -16.96 1.62 -20.94
CA ALA A 65 -17.71 2.86 -20.87
C ALA A 65 -18.76 2.83 -19.75
N TYR A 66 -19.52 1.73 -19.63
CA TYR A 66 -20.51 1.57 -18.56
C TYR A 66 -19.87 1.60 -17.17
N ASN A 67 -18.74 0.90 -16.98
CA ASN A 67 -18.01 0.93 -15.71
C ASN A 67 -17.46 2.33 -15.39
N CYS A 68 -17.02 3.06 -16.41
CA CYS A 68 -16.56 4.45 -16.27
C CYS A 68 -17.72 5.36 -15.84
N GLU A 69 -18.88 5.24 -16.47
CA GLU A 69 -20.07 6.00 -16.08
C GLU A 69 -20.50 5.69 -14.64
N ILE A 70 -20.49 4.43 -14.22
CA ILE A 70 -20.75 4.06 -12.82
C ILE A 70 -19.75 4.74 -11.89
N MET A 71 -18.45 4.72 -12.22
CA MET A 71 -17.44 5.40 -11.42
C MET A 71 -17.73 6.91 -11.32
N LEU A 72 -18.06 7.56 -12.44
CA LEU A 72 -18.40 8.98 -12.47
C LEU A 72 -19.61 9.31 -11.60
N THR A 73 -20.60 8.41 -11.44
CA THR A 73 -21.71 8.66 -10.50
C THR A 73 -21.28 8.68 -9.03
N LYS A 74 -20.15 8.06 -8.69
CA LYS A 74 -19.58 8.09 -7.34
C LYS A 74 -18.81 9.38 -7.07
N ILE A 75 -18.30 10.02 -8.12
CA ILE A 75 -17.63 11.32 -8.05
C ILE A 75 -18.71 12.39 -8.25
N LYS A 76 -19.19 12.97 -7.15
CA LYS A 76 -20.26 14.00 -7.19
C LYS A 76 -19.77 15.39 -7.66
N THR A 77 -18.57 15.45 -8.23
CA THR A 77 -17.90 16.67 -8.67
C THR A 77 -18.07 16.82 -10.19
N PRO A 78 -18.56 17.97 -10.68
CA PRO A 78 -18.63 18.23 -12.13
C PRO A 78 -17.27 18.07 -12.81
N LEU A 79 -17.26 17.66 -14.08
CA LEU A 79 -16.04 17.42 -14.86
C LEU A 79 -15.03 18.59 -14.81
N PRO A 80 -15.43 19.86 -15.04
CA PRO A 80 -14.48 20.98 -14.98
C PRO A 80 -13.89 21.18 -13.59
N ASP A 81 -14.71 21.05 -12.55
CA ASP A 81 -14.29 21.21 -11.16
C ASP A 81 -13.35 20.08 -10.73
N MET A 82 -13.57 18.88 -11.24
CA MET A 82 -12.68 17.74 -11.02
C MET A 82 -11.31 17.96 -11.66
N ILE A 83 -11.24 18.48 -12.90
CA ILE A 83 -9.96 18.84 -13.53
C ILE A 83 -9.23 19.90 -12.72
N ASN A 84 -9.94 20.93 -12.26
CA ASN A 84 -9.39 21.97 -11.40
C ASN A 84 -8.87 21.39 -10.07
N ALA A 85 -9.63 20.47 -9.43
CA ALA A 85 -9.21 19.81 -8.20
C ALA A 85 -7.94 18.97 -8.38
N ILE A 86 -7.80 18.26 -9.51
CA ILE A 86 -6.58 17.51 -9.85
C ILE A 86 -5.39 18.47 -10.00
N LEU A 87 -5.56 19.56 -10.74
CA LEU A 87 -4.49 20.55 -10.95
C LEU A 87 -4.16 21.35 -9.68
N ALA A 88 -5.12 21.54 -8.78
CA ALA A 88 -4.91 22.20 -7.49
C ALA A 88 -4.40 21.24 -6.39
N LEU A 89 -4.40 19.91 -6.64
CA LEU A 89 -4.12 18.88 -5.64
C LEU A 89 -4.99 19.05 -4.38
N ASP A 90 -6.28 19.33 -4.61
CA ASP A 90 -7.25 19.66 -3.57
C ASP A 90 -7.87 18.40 -2.94
N SER A 91 -7.32 18.02 -1.79
CA SER A 91 -7.75 16.85 -1.02
C SER A 91 -9.12 17.03 -0.33
N VAL A 92 -9.70 18.23 -0.34
CA VAL A 92 -11.06 18.47 0.17
C VAL A 92 -12.10 18.15 -0.90
N ALA A 93 -11.77 18.41 -2.17
CA ALA A 93 -12.65 18.14 -3.30
C ALA A 93 -12.58 16.67 -3.78
N LEU A 94 -11.40 16.05 -3.69
CA LEU A 94 -11.16 14.67 -4.11
C LEU A 94 -10.43 13.89 -3.01
N ASP A 95 -11.08 12.87 -2.47
CA ASP A 95 -10.47 11.96 -1.50
C ASP A 95 -9.59 10.89 -2.18
N ILE A 96 -8.89 10.09 -1.37
CA ILE A 96 -7.97 9.06 -1.88
C ILE A 96 -8.69 7.97 -2.70
N ASP A 97 -9.90 7.56 -2.30
CA ASP A 97 -10.65 6.53 -3.00
C ASP A 97 -11.10 7.04 -4.37
N GLN A 98 -11.50 8.31 -4.46
CA GLN A 98 -11.84 8.98 -5.71
C GLN A 98 -10.61 9.12 -6.61
N VAL A 99 -9.45 9.52 -6.08
CA VAL A 99 -8.20 9.60 -6.85
C VAL A 99 -7.79 8.24 -7.40
N GLU A 100 -7.84 7.17 -6.59
CA GLU A 100 -7.52 5.81 -7.05
C GLU A 100 -8.51 5.30 -8.11
N ASN A 101 -9.79 5.64 -7.97
CA ASN A 101 -10.78 5.36 -9.01
C ASN A 101 -10.45 6.14 -10.30
N LEU A 102 -10.09 7.43 -10.22
CA LEU A 102 -9.70 8.21 -11.40
C LEU A 102 -8.47 7.61 -12.11
N ILE A 103 -7.46 7.15 -11.36
CA ILE A 103 -6.28 6.47 -11.91
C ILE A 103 -6.70 5.21 -12.69
N LYS A 104 -7.58 4.38 -12.11
CA LYS A 104 -8.07 3.15 -12.75
C LYS A 104 -8.86 3.40 -14.06
N PHE A 105 -9.45 4.59 -14.18
CA PHE A 105 -10.24 5.00 -15.34
C PHE A 105 -9.56 6.07 -16.19
N CYS A 106 -8.24 6.30 -16.02
CA CYS A 106 -7.49 7.05 -17.01
C CYS A 106 -7.58 6.34 -18.38
N PRO A 107 -7.67 7.11 -19.49
CA PRO A 107 -7.77 6.54 -20.82
C PRO A 107 -6.46 5.83 -21.20
N THR A 108 -6.56 4.67 -21.85
CA THR A 108 -5.40 3.95 -22.37
C THR A 108 -4.82 4.67 -23.59
N LYS A 109 -3.61 4.27 -24.01
CA LYS A 109 -2.98 4.86 -25.21
C LYS A 109 -3.84 4.64 -26.45
N GLU A 110 -4.44 3.47 -26.57
CA GLU A 110 -5.31 3.08 -27.67
C GLU A 110 -6.59 3.94 -27.67
N GLU A 111 -7.21 4.14 -26.50
CA GLU A 111 -8.40 4.99 -26.34
C GLU A 111 -8.08 6.47 -26.64
N ILE A 112 -6.90 6.96 -26.25
CA ILE A 112 -6.42 8.30 -26.57
C ILE A 112 -6.29 8.49 -28.08
N GLU A 113 -5.65 7.55 -28.78
CA GLU A 113 -5.46 7.64 -30.24
C GLU A 113 -6.80 7.49 -30.99
N LEU A 114 -7.69 6.63 -30.51
CA LEU A 114 -9.05 6.49 -31.04
C LEU A 114 -9.83 7.82 -30.96
N LEU A 115 -9.78 8.49 -29.81
CA LEU A 115 -10.45 9.78 -29.60
C LEU A 115 -9.80 10.93 -30.38
N LYS A 116 -8.48 10.90 -30.59
CA LYS A 116 -7.80 11.88 -31.46
C LYS A 116 -8.15 11.69 -32.93
N GLY A 117 -8.31 10.44 -33.37
CA GLY A 117 -8.67 10.09 -34.75
C GLY A 117 -10.14 10.34 -35.09
N TYR A 118 -10.99 10.59 -34.10
CA TYR A 118 -12.41 10.87 -34.32
C TYR A 118 -12.61 12.27 -34.94
N THR A 119 -13.16 12.29 -36.16
CA THR A 119 -13.41 13.52 -36.94
C THR A 119 -14.87 13.99 -36.89
N GLY A 120 -15.75 13.23 -36.23
CA GLY A 120 -17.16 13.60 -36.06
C GLY A 120 -17.37 14.66 -34.99
N ASP A 121 -18.64 14.94 -34.71
CA ASP A 121 -19.02 15.90 -33.67
C ASP A 121 -18.71 15.33 -32.27
N LYS A 122 -17.76 15.95 -31.58
CA LYS A 122 -17.34 15.54 -30.25
C LYS A 122 -18.47 15.68 -29.24
N GLU A 123 -19.45 16.56 -29.42
CA GLU A 123 -20.58 16.71 -28.49
C GLU A 123 -21.54 15.51 -28.50
N MET A 124 -21.53 14.76 -29.60
CA MET A 124 -22.36 13.56 -29.78
C MET A 124 -21.76 12.32 -29.10
N LEU A 125 -20.54 12.40 -28.57
CA LEU A 125 -19.88 11.28 -27.91
C LEU A 125 -20.56 10.89 -26.58
N GLY A 126 -20.42 9.60 -26.23
CA GLY A 126 -20.80 9.03 -24.93
C GLY A 126 -20.15 9.75 -23.75
N LYS A 127 -20.70 9.58 -22.53
CA LYS A 127 -20.18 10.32 -21.35
C LYS A 127 -18.76 9.90 -20.99
N CYS A 128 -18.41 8.64 -21.20
CA CYS A 128 -17.06 8.12 -20.97
C CYS A 128 -16.04 8.84 -21.86
N GLU A 129 -16.36 8.99 -23.14
CA GLU A 129 -15.53 9.68 -24.13
C GLU A 129 -15.40 11.17 -23.80
N GLN A 130 -16.49 11.84 -23.39
CA GLN A 130 -16.42 13.22 -22.91
C GLN A 130 -15.46 13.37 -21.73
N PHE A 131 -15.55 12.46 -20.75
CA PHE A 131 -14.66 12.44 -19.61
C PHE A 131 -13.19 12.24 -20.04
N PHE A 132 -12.93 11.32 -20.96
CA PHE A 132 -11.57 11.10 -21.48
C PHE A 132 -11.03 12.32 -22.22
N LEU A 133 -11.86 12.99 -23.02
CA LEU A 133 -11.48 14.23 -23.70
C LEU A 133 -11.09 15.33 -22.69
N GLU A 134 -11.79 15.45 -21.57
CA GLU A 134 -11.41 16.39 -20.49
C GLU A 134 -10.09 15.99 -19.81
N LEU A 135 -9.91 14.71 -19.47
CA LEU A 135 -8.66 14.23 -18.89
C LEU A 135 -7.46 14.41 -19.82
N MET A 136 -7.65 14.23 -21.13
CA MET A 136 -6.61 14.41 -22.15
C MET A 136 -6.09 15.85 -22.26
N LYS A 137 -6.86 16.84 -21.77
CA LYS A 137 -6.37 18.22 -21.68
C LYS A 137 -5.25 18.37 -20.65
N VAL A 138 -5.22 17.49 -19.65
CA VAL A 138 -4.20 17.50 -18.59
C VAL A 138 -3.01 16.63 -19.02
N PRO A 139 -1.81 17.23 -19.24
CA PRO A 139 -0.63 16.46 -19.59
C PRO A 139 -0.28 15.46 -18.49
N ARG A 140 -0.02 14.20 -18.86
CA ARG A 140 0.36 13.13 -17.92
C ARG A 140 -0.59 13.02 -16.72
N VAL A 141 -1.90 13.12 -16.96
CA VAL A 141 -2.94 13.11 -15.91
C VAL A 141 -2.81 11.96 -14.91
N GLU A 142 -2.50 10.74 -15.38
CA GLU A 142 -2.29 9.59 -14.50
C GLU A 142 -1.10 9.82 -13.53
N SER A 143 0.00 10.38 -14.02
CA SER A 143 1.17 10.72 -13.20
C SER A 143 0.81 11.77 -12.14
N LYS A 144 0.10 12.83 -12.54
CA LYS A 144 -0.36 13.89 -11.62
C LYS A 144 -1.33 13.35 -10.56
N LEU A 145 -2.24 12.46 -10.94
CA LEU A 145 -3.15 11.77 -10.00
C LEU A 145 -2.39 10.88 -9.01
N ARG A 146 -1.36 10.15 -9.45
CA ARG A 146 -0.51 9.35 -8.54
C ARG A 146 0.25 10.21 -7.55
N VAL A 147 0.77 11.35 -8.00
CA VAL A 147 1.40 12.36 -7.13
C VAL A 147 0.39 12.96 -6.15
N PHE A 148 -0.84 13.20 -6.61
CA PHE A 148 -1.91 13.69 -5.76
C PHE A 148 -2.29 12.69 -4.66
N GLY A 149 -2.50 11.41 -5.03
CA GLY A 149 -2.77 10.33 -4.07
C GLY A 149 -1.66 10.21 -3.02
N PHE A 150 -0.40 10.26 -3.46
CA PHE A 150 0.74 10.28 -2.55
C PHE A 150 0.70 11.48 -1.59
N LYS A 151 0.44 12.70 -2.09
CA LYS A 151 0.30 13.89 -1.24
C LYS A 151 -0.80 13.74 -0.18
N ILE A 152 -1.94 13.15 -0.53
CA ILE A 152 -3.04 12.91 0.42
C ILE A 152 -2.59 11.99 1.57
N GLN A 153 -1.89 10.90 1.23
CA GLN A 153 -1.52 9.87 2.20
C GLN A 153 -0.23 10.17 2.96
N PHE A 154 0.62 11.08 2.45
CA PHE A 154 1.97 11.32 2.94
C PHE A 154 2.05 11.56 4.45
N SER A 155 1.22 12.46 4.98
CA SER A 155 1.27 12.82 6.40
C SER A 155 0.93 11.63 7.31
N SER A 156 -0.07 10.81 6.94
CA SER A 156 -0.40 9.60 7.70
C SER A 156 0.76 8.61 7.67
N GLN A 157 1.29 8.33 6.47
CA GLN A 157 2.40 7.38 6.30
C GLN A 157 3.64 7.79 7.10
N VAL A 158 4.02 9.07 7.07
CA VAL A 158 5.15 9.58 7.84
C VAL A 158 4.90 9.50 9.34
N ASN A 159 3.70 9.85 9.81
CA ASN A 159 3.36 9.80 11.23
C ASN A 159 3.35 8.37 11.76
N ASP A 160 2.78 7.43 11.01
CA ASP A 160 2.74 6.01 11.37
C ASP A 160 4.15 5.43 11.45
N LEU A 161 4.99 5.68 10.44
CA LEU A 161 6.41 5.30 10.44
C LEU A 161 7.15 5.89 11.63
N LYS A 162 6.98 7.19 11.90
CA LYS A 162 7.63 7.89 13.01
C LYS A 162 7.20 7.33 14.37
N SER A 163 5.91 7.05 14.55
CA SER A 163 5.36 6.45 15.76
C SER A 163 5.97 5.07 16.02
N ASN A 164 6.01 4.21 14.99
CA ASN A 164 6.58 2.88 15.08
C ASN A 164 8.09 2.92 15.38
N LEU A 165 8.84 3.79 14.71
CA LEU A 165 10.27 3.96 14.94
C LEU A 165 10.58 4.46 16.36
N ASN A 166 9.84 5.46 16.85
CA ASN A 166 9.99 5.93 18.22
C ASN A 166 9.66 4.83 19.24
N THR A 167 8.59 4.07 19.01
CA THR A 167 8.22 2.95 19.89
C THR A 167 9.35 1.92 20.01
N ILE A 168 10.01 1.58 18.90
CA ILE A 168 11.18 0.68 18.93
C ILE A 168 12.36 1.32 19.67
N LYS A 169 12.63 2.60 19.40
CA LYS A 169 13.72 3.35 20.03
C LYS A 169 13.55 3.41 21.55
N GLU A 170 12.38 3.82 22.03
CA GLU A 170 12.05 3.90 23.46
C GLU A 170 12.17 2.52 24.11
N ALA A 171 11.58 1.47 23.52
CA ALA A 171 11.66 0.13 24.07
C ALA A 171 13.11 -0.39 24.16
N ALA A 172 13.97 -0.04 23.21
CA ALA A 172 15.38 -0.40 23.27
C ALA A 172 16.15 0.35 24.36
N MET A 173 15.83 1.63 24.59
CA MET A 173 16.40 2.41 25.69
C MET A 173 15.95 1.85 27.04
N GLU A 174 14.65 1.57 27.21
CA GLU A 174 14.05 0.96 28.40
C GLU A 174 14.77 -0.35 28.79
N VAL A 175 14.97 -1.27 27.83
CA VAL A 175 15.68 -2.54 28.07
C VAL A 175 17.13 -2.32 28.48
N LYS A 176 17.82 -1.34 27.87
CA LYS A 176 19.24 -1.06 28.16
C LYS A 176 19.44 -0.39 29.52
N GLU A 177 18.51 0.48 29.90
CA GLU A 177 18.64 1.35 31.07
C GLU A 177 17.98 0.76 32.33
N SER A 178 17.04 -0.19 32.21
CA SER A 178 16.41 -0.82 33.37
C SER A 178 17.43 -1.53 34.27
N ALA A 179 17.68 -0.93 35.44
CA ALA A 179 18.51 -1.51 36.48
C ALA A 179 17.88 -2.78 37.07
N LYS A 180 16.55 -2.81 37.18
CA LYS A 180 15.79 -3.96 37.69
C LYS A 180 15.96 -5.17 36.76
N LEU A 181 15.79 -4.98 35.44
CA LEU A 181 15.99 -6.03 34.45
C LEU A 181 17.43 -6.57 34.52
N ARG A 182 18.43 -5.68 34.63
CA ARG A 182 19.84 -6.08 34.77
C ARG A 182 20.07 -6.95 36.00
N GLN A 183 19.45 -6.62 37.13
CA GLN A 183 19.58 -7.38 38.37
C GLN A 183 18.90 -8.75 38.29
N ILE A 184 17.75 -8.84 37.61
CA ILE A 184 17.08 -10.12 37.30
C ILE A 184 17.99 -10.99 36.42
N MET A 185 18.56 -10.43 35.35
CA MET A 185 19.48 -11.15 34.46
C MET A 185 20.72 -11.67 35.22
N GLN A 186 21.27 -10.88 36.14
CA GLN A 186 22.40 -11.31 36.98
C GLN A 186 22.01 -12.45 37.92
N THR A 187 20.80 -12.39 38.48
CA THR A 187 20.27 -13.47 39.34
C THR A 187 20.12 -14.76 38.55
N ILE A 188 19.57 -14.68 37.33
CA ILE A 188 19.45 -15.82 36.41
C ILE A 188 20.84 -16.39 36.07
N LEU A 189 21.84 -15.55 35.79
CA LEU A 189 23.21 -15.99 35.52
C LEU A 189 23.81 -16.74 36.71
N THR A 190 23.65 -16.21 37.93
CA THR A 190 24.12 -16.87 39.17
C THR A 190 23.45 -18.23 39.36
N LEU A 191 22.13 -18.31 39.20
CA LEU A 191 21.39 -19.57 39.31
C LEU A 191 21.83 -20.57 38.24
N GLY A 192 21.98 -20.11 36.99
CA GLY A 192 22.45 -20.93 35.88
C GLY A 192 23.86 -21.49 36.12
N ASN A 193 24.78 -20.66 36.62
CA ASN A 193 26.14 -21.08 36.96
C ASN A 193 26.19 -22.10 38.10
N ALA A 194 25.36 -21.91 39.14
CA ALA A 194 25.25 -22.85 40.24
C ALA A 194 24.70 -24.22 39.78
N LEU A 195 23.66 -24.22 38.94
CA LEU A 195 23.08 -25.46 38.41
C LEU A 195 24.00 -26.21 37.45
N ASN A 196 24.84 -25.49 36.71
CA ASN A 196 25.76 -26.07 35.72
C ASN A 196 27.19 -26.25 36.28
N GLN A 197 27.38 -26.15 37.59
CA GLN A 197 28.68 -26.32 38.22
C GLN A 197 29.31 -27.68 37.85
N GLY A 198 30.58 -27.67 37.46
CA GLY A 198 31.30 -28.88 37.03
C GLY A 198 31.01 -29.32 35.59
N THR A 199 30.21 -28.57 34.83
CA THR A 199 30.00 -28.79 33.39
C THR A 199 30.71 -27.72 32.56
N ALA A 200 30.85 -27.94 31.24
CA ALA A 200 31.35 -26.93 30.30
C ALA A 200 30.49 -25.66 30.22
N ARG A 201 29.29 -25.67 30.82
CA ARG A 201 28.39 -24.51 30.91
C ARG A 201 28.44 -23.81 32.28
N GLY A 202 29.26 -24.31 33.21
CA GLY A 202 29.54 -23.64 34.47
C GLY A 202 30.45 -22.43 34.26
N SER A 203 30.33 -21.41 35.11
CA SER A 203 31.13 -20.18 35.07
C SER A 203 30.95 -19.32 33.81
N ALA A 204 29.73 -19.29 33.25
CA ALA A 204 29.38 -18.37 32.18
C ALA A 204 29.46 -16.91 32.67
N VAL A 205 29.89 -16.02 31.79
CA VAL A 205 29.89 -14.56 31.99
C VAL A 205 28.62 -13.87 31.46
N GLY A 206 27.78 -14.63 30.76
CA GLY A 206 26.53 -14.18 30.17
C GLY A 206 25.81 -15.32 29.45
N PHE A 207 24.58 -15.08 29.01
CA PHE A 207 23.78 -16.05 28.26
C PHE A 207 22.98 -15.37 27.16
N LYS A 208 22.61 -16.14 26.14
CA LYS A 208 21.69 -15.67 25.08
C LYS A 208 20.28 -15.50 25.64
N LEU A 209 19.58 -14.43 25.26
CA LEU A 209 18.23 -14.10 25.74
C LEU A 209 17.20 -15.21 25.44
N ASP A 210 17.37 -15.96 24.36
CA ASP A 210 16.55 -17.16 24.08
C ASP A 210 16.58 -18.21 25.21
N SER A 211 17.61 -18.18 26.07
CA SER A 211 17.71 -19.07 27.23
C SER A 211 16.67 -18.76 28.31
N LEU A 212 16.08 -17.55 28.33
CA LEU A 212 15.04 -17.18 29.29
C LEU A 212 13.81 -18.10 29.17
N LEU A 213 13.46 -18.52 27.95
CA LEU A 213 12.36 -19.45 27.71
C LEU A 213 12.56 -20.80 28.41
N LYS A 214 13.81 -21.21 28.62
CA LYS A 214 14.18 -22.51 29.24
C LYS A 214 14.02 -22.52 30.77
N LEU A 215 13.82 -21.36 31.39
CA LEU A 215 13.60 -21.27 32.85
C LEU A 215 12.29 -21.97 33.24
N SER A 216 11.28 -21.93 32.38
CA SER A 216 10.01 -22.62 32.57
C SER A 216 10.10 -24.12 32.31
N ASP A 217 11.06 -24.56 31.48
CA ASP A 217 11.27 -25.98 31.15
C ASP A 217 12.11 -26.73 32.19
N THR A 218 13.01 -26.01 32.86
CA THR A 218 13.93 -26.61 33.84
C THR A 218 13.19 -26.90 35.15
N ARG A 219 12.99 -28.19 35.48
CA ARG A 219 12.26 -28.63 36.67
C ARG A 219 13.18 -29.05 37.81
N ALA A 220 12.74 -28.79 39.04
CA ALA A 220 13.34 -29.36 40.24
C ALA A 220 13.18 -30.88 40.27
N ARG A 221 14.02 -31.59 41.06
CA ARG A 221 14.03 -33.06 41.17
C ARG A 221 12.66 -33.66 41.50
N ASN A 222 11.81 -32.94 42.23
CA ASN A 222 10.47 -33.37 42.62
C ASN A 222 9.38 -33.06 41.58
N ASN A 223 9.73 -32.47 40.42
CA ASN A 223 8.84 -32.02 39.34
C ASN A 223 7.73 -31.02 39.73
N LYS A 224 7.67 -30.56 40.99
CA LYS A 224 6.64 -29.65 41.51
C LYS A 224 6.94 -28.17 41.26
N MET A 225 8.18 -27.82 40.92
CA MET A 225 8.65 -26.45 40.78
C MET A 225 9.56 -26.33 39.57
N THR A 226 9.46 -25.24 38.81
CA THR A 226 10.40 -24.90 37.73
C THR A 226 11.44 -23.91 38.22
N LEU A 227 12.52 -23.72 37.46
CA LEU A 227 13.54 -22.72 37.76
C LEU A 227 12.94 -21.30 37.75
N MET A 228 11.95 -21.03 36.90
CA MET A 228 11.21 -19.77 36.91
C MET A 228 10.47 -19.53 38.23
N HIS A 229 9.75 -20.53 38.75
CA HIS A 229 9.09 -20.42 40.07
C HIS A 229 10.11 -20.15 41.19
N TYR A 230 11.25 -20.82 41.14
CA TYR A 230 12.32 -20.62 42.11
C TYR A 230 12.94 -19.21 42.00
N LEU A 231 13.15 -18.70 40.78
CA LEU A 231 13.60 -17.34 40.54
C LEU A 231 12.63 -16.33 41.16
N CYS A 232 11.32 -16.44 40.89
CA CYS A 232 10.31 -15.55 41.48
C CYS A 232 10.36 -15.57 43.01
N LYS A 233 10.52 -16.76 43.62
CA LYS A 233 10.68 -16.90 45.06
C LYS A 233 11.92 -16.14 45.58
N VAL A 234 13.08 -16.34 44.94
CA VAL A 234 14.33 -15.67 45.32
C VAL A 234 14.22 -14.15 45.19
N LEU A 235 13.64 -13.67 44.08
CA LEU A 235 13.43 -12.24 43.87
C LEU A 235 12.49 -11.65 44.92
N ALA A 236 11.37 -12.32 45.24
CA ALA A 236 10.43 -11.85 46.26
C ALA A 236 11.04 -11.80 47.68
N GLU A 237 11.89 -12.77 48.03
CA GLU A 237 12.51 -12.84 49.36
C GLU A 237 13.72 -11.91 49.51
N LYS A 238 14.47 -11.66 48.43
CA LYS A 238 15.78 -10.98 48.50
C LYS A 238 15.82 -9.63 47.81
N LEU A 239 14.99 -9.42 46.77
CA LEU A 239 15.02 -8.26 45.88
C LEU A 239 13.59 -7.81 45.51
N PRO A 240 12.71 -7.50 46.48
CA PRO A 240 11.31 -7.19 46.17
C PRO A 240 11.14 -5.97 45.25
N ASP A 241 12.07 -5.02 45.28
CA ASP A 241 12.04 -3.79 44.46
C ASP A 241 12.18 -4.03 42.96
N VAL A 242 12.60 -5.23 42.53
CA VAL A 242 12.73 -5.57 41.10
C VAL A 242 11.48 -6.27 40.54
N LEU A 243 10.49 -6.59 41.40
CA LEU A 243 9.31 -7.34 40.98
C LEU A 243 8.41 -6.55 40.03
N ASP A 244 8.52 -5.22 40.00
CA ASP A 244 7.79 -4.34 39.09
C ASP A 244 8.66 -3.80 37.95
N PHE A 245 9.68 -4.58 37.53
CA PHE A 245 10.54 -4.24 36.39
C PHE A 245 9.78 -4.05 35.08
N ASP A 246 8.61 -4.66 34.94
CA ASP A 246 7.74 -4.51 33.77
C ASP A 246 7.28 -3.06 33.58
N LYS A 247 7.18 -2.29 34.66
CA LYS A 247 6.87 -0.84 34.59
C LYS A 247 7.98 -0.02 33.96
N ASP A 248 9.23 -0.52 33.97
CA ASP A 248 10.35 0.13 33.30
C ASP A 248 10.32 -0.13 31.78
N LEU A 249 9.44 -1.01 31.28
CA LEU A 249 9.43 -1.54 29.91
C LEU A 249 8.11 -1.23 29.18
N ALA A 250 7.62 0.01 29.30
CA ALA A 250 6.30 0.42 28.85
C ALA A 250 6.07 0.22 27.34
N HIS A 251 7.09 0.40 26.50
CA HIS A 251 6.98 0.31 25.04
C HIS A 251 7.25 -1.09 24.50
N LEU A 252 7.70 -2.02 25.35
CA LEU A 252 8.17 -3.34 24.93
C LEU A 252 7.08 -4.18 24.22
N ASP A 253 5.85 -4.21 24.76
CA ASP A 253 4.73 -4.98 24.16
C ASP A 253 4.26 -4.38 22.82
N ALA A 254 4.26 -3.05 22.70
CA ALA A 254 3.90 -2.39 21.44
C ALA A 254 4.97 -2.64 20.38
N ALA A 255 6.25 -2.47 20.74
CA ALA A 255 7.36 -2.72 19.83
C ALA A 255 7.45 -4.20 19.41
N SER A 256 7.01 -5.15 20.25
CA SER A 256 6.98 -6.59 19.93
C SER A 256 6.15 -6.93 18.69
N LYS A 257 5.18 -6.07 18.38
CA LYS A 257 4.20 -6.27 17.32
C LYS A 257 4.64 -5.63 16.00
N ILE A 258 5.67 -4.77 16.04
CA ILE A 258 6.17 -4.06 14.86
C ILE A 258 7.11 -4.99 14.08
N GLN A 259 6.90 -5.06 12.77
CA GLN A 259 7.73 -5.85 11.87
C GLN A 259 8.73 -4.94 11.15
N LEU A 260 10.02 -5.09 11.45
CA LEU A 260 11.09 -4.29 10.83
C LEU A 260 11.07 -4.37 9.29
N LYS A 261 10.69 -5.53 8.73
CA LYS A 261 10.55 -5.70 7.28
C LYS A 261 9.45 -4.80 6.69
N SER A 262 8.28 -4.74 7.33
CA SER A 262 7.18 -3.84 6.92
C SER A 262 7.64 -2.38 6.98
N LEU A 263 8.32 -2.02 8.07
CA LEU A 263 8.86 -0.67 8.28
C LEU A 263 9.85 -0.27 7.18
N ALA A 264 10.72 -1.20 6.75
CA ALA A 264 11.65 -0.98 5.65
C ALA A 264 10.93 -0.78 4.30
N GLU A 265 9.89 -1.58 4.03
CA GLU A 265 9.06 -1.48 2.82
C GLU A 265 8.30 -0.15 2.79
N GLU A 266 7.71 0.27 3.91
CA GLU A 266 7.02 1.55 4.08
C GLU A 266 7.99 2.74 3.89
N MET A 267 9.17 2.70 4.52
CA MET A 267 10.20 3.73 4.35
C MET A 267 10.65 3.86 2.89
N GLN A 268 10.83 2.72 2.21
CA GLN A 268 11.16 2.69 0.79
C GLN A 268 10.01 3.25 -0.06
N ALA A 269 8.76 2.94 0.26
CA ALA A 269 7.60 3.45 -0.44
C ALA A 269 7.50 4.98 -0.34
N VAL A 270 7.69 5.55 0.85
CA VAL A 270 7.70 7.02 1.05
C VAL A 270 8.84 7.67 0.28
N THR A 271 10.05 7.11 0.33
CA THR A 271 11.22 7.65 -0.38
C THR A 271 11.03 7.61 -1.91
N LYS A 272 10.53 6.48 -2.44
CA LYS A 272 10.23 6.34 -3.87
C LYS A 272 9.07 7.24 -4.30
N GLY A 273 8.06 7.40 -3.44
CA GLY A 273 6.94 8.31 -3.66
C GLY A 273 7.43 9.74 -3.82
N LEU A 274 8.29 10.21 -2.91
CA LEU A 274 8.91 11.53 -3.00
C LEU A 274 9.72 11.71 -4.30
N GLY A 275 10.51 10.71 -4.70
CA GLY A 275 11.22 10.76 -5.99
C GLY A 275 10.30 10.87 -7.21
N LYS A 276 9.09 10.28 -7.16
CA LYS A 276 8.08 10.44 -8.22
C LYS A 276 7.48 11.86 -8.24
N VAL A 277 7.28 12.46 -7.07
CA VAL A 277 6.83 13.85 -6.92
C VAL A 277 7.85 14.81 -7.54
N GLU A 278 9.14 14.63 -7.24
CA GLU A 278 10.23 15.39 -7.85
C GLU A 278 10.27 15.22 -9.37
N GLY A 279 10.19 13.97 -9.85
CA GLY A 279 10.19 13.66 -11.28
C GLY A 279 9.03 14.31 -12.04
N GLU A 280 7.81 14.25 -11.49
CA GLU A 280 6.65 14.90 -12.12
C GLU A 280 6.74 16.42 -12.04
N LEU A 281 7.31 17.00 -10.97
CA LEU A 281 7.54 18.44 -10.90
C LEU A 281 8.43 18.90 -12.05
N VAL A 282 9.54 18.19 -12.31
CA VAL A 282 10.45 18.48 -13.42
C VAL A 282 9.75 18.30 -14.77
N ALA A 283 9.06 17.17 -14.97
CA ALA A 283 8.34 16.90 -16.22
C ALA A 283 7.26 17.96 -16.51
N SER A 284 6.61 18.48 -15.46
CA SER A 284 5.53 19.45 -15.59
C SER A 284 5.96 20.85 -16.02
N GLN A 285 7.26 21.17 -15.98
CA GLN A 285 7.78 22.47 -16.41
C GLN A 285 7.46 22.78 -17.89
N ASN A 286 7.33 21.74 -18.71
CA ASN A 286 7.06 21.86 -20.14
C ASN A 286 5.55 21.82 -20.49
N ASP A 287 4.65 21.75 -19.50
CA ASP A 287 3.21 21.61 -19.72
C ASP A 287 2.51 22.93 -20.09
N GLY A 288 3.20 24.07 -19.96
CA GLY A 288 2.62 25.40 -20.13
C GLY A 288 1.71 25.82 -18.97
N ALA A 289 0.86 26.83 -19.22
CA ALA A 289 0.08 27.53 -18.19
C ALA A 289 -0.89 26.61 -17.40
N ILE A 290 -1.35 25.51 -18.01
CA ILE A 290 -2.31 24.60 -17.37
C ILE A 290 -1.76 23.94 -16.09
N SER A 291 -0.44 23.74 -16.01
CA SER A 291 0.20 23.11 -14.85
C SER A 291 0.82 24.12 -13.87
N GLU A 292 0.69 25.43 -14.06
CA GLU A 292 1.31 26.43 -13.17
C GLU A 292 0.79 26.32 -11.73
N GLY A 293 -0.52 26.17 -11.55
CA GLY A 293 -1.13 25.95 -10.23
C GLY A 293 -0.61 24.67 -9.57
N PHE A 294 -0.59 23.57 -10.32
CA PHE A 294 -0.06 22.29 -9.90
C PHE A 294 1.39 22.40 -9.43
N GLN A 295 2.25 23.01 -10.23
CA GLN A 295 3.67 23.21 -9.90
C GLN A 295 3.86 24.00 -8.62
N LYS A 296 3.07 25.07 -8.41
CA LYS A 296 3.16 25.91 -7.22
C LYS A 296 2.81 25.13 -5.95
N VAL A 297 1.70 24.38 -5.97
CA VAL A 297 1.27 23.54 -4.83
C VAL A 297 2.30 22.43 -4.59
N LEU A 298 2.77 21.78 -5.65
CA LEU A 298 3.71 20.68 -5.56
C LEU A 298 5.06 21.10 -5.00
N LYS A 299 5.58 22.29 -5.37
CA LYS A 299 6.80 22.87 -4.79
C LYS A 299 6.66 23.09 -3.29
N GLY A 300 5.54 23.65 -2.83
CA GLY A 300 5.28 23.88 -1.40
C GLY A 300 5.21 22.58 -0.61
N PHE A 301 4.53 21.57 -1.17
CA PHE A 301 4.51 20.22 -0.59
C PHE A 301 5.91 19.60 -0.53
N LEU A 302 6.67 19.65 -1.63
CA LEU A 302 7.98 19.01 -1.72
C LEU A 302 8.97 19.55 -0.68
N LEU A 303 9.02 20.87 -0.46
CA LEU A 303 9.89 21.48 0.56
C LEU A 303 9.64 20.90 1.97
N THR A 304 8.36 20.70 2.31
CA THR A 304 7.95 20.15 3.61
C THR A 304 8.22 18.65 3.67
N ALA A 305 7.81 17.93 2.62
CA ALA A 305 7.93 16.48 2.53
C ALA A 305 9.38 16.01 2.56
N GLU A 306 10.29 16.68 1.86
CA GLU A 306 11.72 16.38 1.90
C GLU A 306 12.30 16.54 3.31
N ALA A 307 11.92 17.60 4.04
CA ALA A 307 12.39 17.81 5.40
C ALA A 307 11.93 16.70 6.33
N GLU A 308 10.66 16.30 6.23
CA GLU A 308 10.11 15.19 7.01
C GLU A 308 10.77 13.85 6.66
N VAL A 309 10.96 13.54 5.37
CA VAL A 309 11.63 12.30 4.93
C VAL A 309 13.09 12.27 5.38
N ARG A 310 13.80 13.41 5.39
CA ARG A 310 15.16 13.49 5.94
C ARG A 310 15.18 13.15 7.44
N LEU A 311 14.29 13.74 8.23
CA LEU A 311 14.17 13.44 9.66
C LEU A 311 13.82 11.96 9.91
N LEU A 312 12.89 11.43 9.12
CA LEU A 312 12.48 10.03 9.20
C LEU A 312 13.61 9.07 8.85
N THR A 313 14.41 9.40 7.84
CA THR A 313 15.61 8.64 7.46
C THR A 313 16.65 8.61 8.58
N CYS A 314 16.87 9.75 9.26
CA CYS A 314 17.76 9.81 10.41
C CYS A 314 17.28 8.92 11.56
N LEU A 315 15.98 8.98 11.88
CA LEU A 315 15.38 8.15 12.92
C LEU A 315 15.42 6.65 12.56
N TYR A 316 15.15 6.30 11.31
CA TYR A 316 15.26 4.94 10.80
C TYR A 316 16.70 4.41 10.94
N ALA A 317 17.70 5.20 10.56
CA ALA A 317 19.10 4.83 10.71
C ALA A 317 19.53 4.66 12.18
N GLU A 318 18.95 5.43 13.10
CA GLU A 318 19.16 5.26 14.53
C GLU A 318 18.60 3.91 15.02
N VAL A 319 17.36 3.59 14.64
CA VAL A 319 16.73 2.30 14.98
C VAL A 319 17.48 1.12 14.38
N ASP A 320 17.95 1.22 13.13
CA ASP A 320 18.75 0.18 12.47
C ASP A 320 20.08 -0.06 13.20
N ARG A 321 20.75 1.00 13.69
CA ARG A 321 21.94 0.88 14.55
C ARG A 321 21.62 0.22 15.89
N ILE A 322 20.50 0.58 16.51
CA ILE A 322 20.05 -0.01 17.77
C ILE A 322 19.78 -1.50 17.59
N ASP A 323 19.05 -1.89 16.53
CA ASP A 323 18.81 -3.29 16.19
C ASP A 323 20.14 -4.02 15.93
N GLY A 324 21.07 -3.41 15.19
CA GLY A 324 22.41 -3.94 14.96
C GLY A 324 23.24 -4.14 16.23
N GLN A 325 23.20 -3.21 17.19
CA GLN A 325 23.88 -3.34 18.49
C GLN A 325 23.27 -4.45 19.34
N LEU A 326 21.94 -4.55 19.37
CA LEU A 326 21.24 -5.62 20.08
C LEU A 326 21.49 -6.98 19.41
N ALA A 327 21.54 -7.02 18.06
CA ALA A 327 21.85 -8.20 17.26
C ALA A 327 23.31 -8.66 17.40
N GLY A 328 24.27 -7.73 17.54
CA GLY A 328 25.67 -8.01 17.81
C GLY A 328 25.91 -8.54 19.24
N SER A 329 25.02 -8.20 20.18
CA SER A 329 25.01 -8.80 21.53
C SER A 329 24.27 -10.15 21.59
N ALA A 330 23.34 -10.41 20.66
CA ALA A 330 22.72 -11.71 20.42
C ALA A 330 22.01 -11.74 19.04
N ASN A 331 22.41 -12.67 18.16
CA ASN A 331 21.95 -12.86 16.76
C ASN A 331 20.53 -12.31 16.40
N SER A 332 20.51 -11.31 15.53
CA SER A 332 19.56 -10.92 14.46
C SER A 332 18.03 -11.05 14.61
N GLN A 333 17.48 -11.27 15.81
CA GLN A 333 16.03 -11.19 16.06
C GLN A 333 15.74 -10.63 17.47
N CYS A 334 16.70 -9.92 18.07
CA CYS A 334 16.70 -9.65 19.51
C CYS A 334 15.59 -8.71 19.98
N ILE A 335 15.25 -7.65 19.24
CA ILE A 335 14.17 -6.75 19.62
C ILE A 335 12.84 -7.53 19.65
N ALA A 336 12.45 -8.17 18.55
CA ALA A 336 11.23 -8.99 18.49
C ALA A 336 11.22 -10.20 19.44
N ARG A 337 12.39 -10.72 19.84
CA ARG A 337 12.50 -11.88 20.75
C ARG A 337 12.51 -11.50 22.21
N VAL A 338 13.26 -10.47 22.62
CA VAL A 338 13.17 -9.88 23.96
C VAL A 338 11.74 -9.45 24.23
N MET A 339 11.07 -8.88 23.23
CA MET A 339 9.69 -8.44 23.34
C MET A 339 8.64 -9.58 23.30
N LYS A 340 9.01 -10.79 22.84
CA LYS A 340 8.14 -11.98 22.87
C LYS A 340 8.31 -12.81 24.14
N VAL A 341 9.40 -12.64 24.88
CA VAL A 341 9.53 -13.24 26.22
C VAL A 341 8.68 -12.39 27.16
N ARG A 342 7.40 -12.72 27.29
CA ARG A 342 6.62 -12.35 28.48
C ARG A 342 7.26 -13.11 29.65
N ILE A 343 8.12 -12.43 30.40
CA ILE A 343 8.69 -12.92 31.66
C ILE A 343 7.59 -12.97 32.71
#